data_AF-A0AAD9NBY3-F1
#
_entry.id   AF-A0AAD9NBY3-F1
#
_cell.length_a   1.000
_cell.length_b   1.000
_cell.length_c   1.000
_cell.angle_alpha   90.00
_cell.angle_beta   90.00
_cell.angle_gamma   90.00
#
_symmetry.space_group_name_H-M   'P 1'
#
loop_
_entity.id
_entity.type
_entity.pdbx_description
1 polymer ?
#
loop_
_entity_poly.entity_id
_entity_poly.type
_entity_poly.pdbx_seq_one_letter_code
_entity_poly.pdbx_strand_id
1 'polypeptide(L)'
;MVFFNGSVKVVVCEAVDLRPTDFSTRLNLGVSKFQLIDPYISVDVDDGHVAKTTTKQRTFKPVWNEEFSTEVHNGQYINLTVFHDAAIPPDEFVANCTIAFEDLGKPSSDIWVDLEPSGKVHVKVELNGSASEAEPPKERVFKEKEGLLHKRRGALRRRVHQVNGHKFMATFFRQPTFCSICRDFIWGIVSPQGYQCQGELKCYVLTTALERVSLL
;
A
#
# COMPACT_ATOMS: atom_id res chain seq x y z
N MET A 1 -9.61 -16.44 -3.57
CA MET A 1 -9.02 -15.48 -2.62
C MET A 1 -9.85 -15.56 -1.37
N VAL A 2 -9.22 -15.73 -0.20
CA VAL A 2 -9.92 -15.90 1.07
C VAL A 2 -10.16 -14.53 1.69
N PHE A 3 -11.37 -14.30 2.16
CA PHE A 3 -11.78 -13.03 2.76
C PHE A 3 -12.38 -13.26 4.14
N PHE A 4 -11.99 -12.46 5.12
CA PHE A 4 -12.58 -12.49 6.45
C PHE A 4 -13.80 -11.56 6.53
N ASN A 5 -14.89 -12.08 7.09
CA ASN A 5 -16.08 -11.30 7.42
C ASN A 5 -16.47 -11.58 8.87
N GLY A 6 -16.52 -10.53 9.69
CA GLY A 6 -16.82 -10.64 11.11
C GLY A 6 -16.23 -9.50 11.92
N SER A 7 -16.06 -9.72 13.23
CA SER A 7 -15.34 -8.79 14.09
C SER A 7 -13.92 -9.28 14.37
N VAL A 8 -13.00 -8.33 14.39
CA VAL A 8 -11.59 -8.54 14.70
C VAL A 8 -11.27 -7.73 15.94
N LYS A 9 -10.64 -8.37 16.92
CA LYS A 9 -10.00 -7.71 18.05
C LYS A 9 -8.49 -7.89 17.95
N VAL A 10 -7.75 -6.81 18.03
CA VAL A 10 -6.29 -6.77 18.02
C VAL A 10 -5.80 -6.16 19.33
N VAL A 11 -4.99 -6.91 20.05
CA VAL A 11 -4.23 -6.42 21.21
C VAL A 11 -2.80 -6.23 20.79
N VAL A 12 -2.32 -5.00 20.81
CA VAL A 12 -0.92 -4.64 20.58
C VAL A 12 -0.20 -4.68 21.93
N CYS A 13 0.61 -5.72 22.16
CA CYS A 13 1.26 -5.93 23.46
C CYS A 13 2.54 -5.10 23.57
N GLU A 14 3.57 -5.47 22.82
CA GLU A 14 4.89 -4.84 22.88
C GLU A 14 5.64 -4.99 21.55
N ALA A 15 6.70 -4.21 21.37
CA ALA A 15 7.67 -4.43 20.31
C ALA A 15 9.08 -4.45 20.88
N VAL A 16 9.98 -5.16 20.19
CA VAL A 16 11.39 -5.28 20.58
C VAL A 16 12.30 -5.02 19.39
N ASP A 17 13.51 -4.57 19.69
CA ASP A 17 14.61 -4.39 18.74
C ASP A 17 14.26 -3.48 17.55
N LEU A 18 13.41 -2.47 17.79
CA LEU A 18 13.13 -1.41 16.83
C LEU A 18 14.41 -0.63 16.51
N ARG A 19 14.55 -0.18 15.27
CA ARG A 19 15.68 0.65 14.83
C ARG A 19 15.18 1.93 14.18
N PRO A 20 15.78 3.09 14.50
CA PRO A 20 15.52 4.30 13.74
C PRO A 20 15.94 4.09 12.28
N THR A 21 15.21 4.71 11.36
CA THR A 21 15.64 4.80 9.96
C THR A 21 16.74 5.86 9.82
N ASP A 22 17.52 5.78 8.73
CA ASP A 22 18.59 6.75 8.47
C ASP A 22 18.07 8.19 8.37
N PHE A 23 16.82 8.36 7.89
CA PHE A 23 16.15 9.66 7.83
C PHE A 23 15.96 10.28 9.21
N SER A 24 15.72 9.47 10.24
CA SER A 24 15.53 9.89 11.63
C SER A 24 16.78 10.55 12.18
N THR A 25 17.93 10.11 11.69
CA THR A 25 19.24 10.59 12.12
C THR A 25 19.72 11.85 11.38
N ARG A 26 19.01 12.29 10.31
CA ARG A 26 19.52 13.31 9.37
C ARG A 26 19.64 14.73 9.94
N LEU A 27 18.83 15.08 10.93
CA LEU A 27 18.86 16.42 11.54
C LEU A 27 19.87 16.52 12.69
N ASN A 28 20.53 15.41 13.03
CA ASN A 28 21.48 15.37 14.13
C ASN A 28 22.86 15.83 13.68
N LEU A 29 23.13 17.11 13.96
CA LEU A 29 24.43 17.77 13.84
C LEU A 29 25.45 17.27 14.89
N GLY A 30 25.73 15.97 14.92
CA GLY A 30 26.92 15.42 15.59
C GLY A 30 26.84 15.17 17.10
N VAL A 31 25.64 15.12 17.72
CA VAL A 31 25.51 14.82 19.16
C VAL A 31 24.82 13.46 19.37
N SER A 32 25.64 12.45 19.71
CA SER A 32 25.31 11.09 20.18
C SER A 32 24.68 10.11 19.17
N LYS A 33 25.27 8.90 19.09
CA LYS A 33 24.97 7.82 18.13
C LYS A 33 23.71 6.99 18.45
N PHE A 34 22.88 7.40 19.41
CA PHE A 34 21.71 6.62 19.83
C PHE A 34 20.55 7.56 20.21
N GLN A 35 19.94 8.21 19.22
CA GLN A 35 18.67 8.89 19.47
C GLN A 35 17.57 7.84 19.59
N LEU A 36 17.03 7.72 20.80
CA LEU A 36 15.84 6.94 21.07
C LEU A 36 14.66 7.54 20.30
N ILE A 37 13.78 6.69 19.79
CA ILE A 37 12.55 7.10 19.10
C ILE A 37 11.39 7.16 20.08
N ASP A 38 10.33 7.85 19.67
CA ASP A 38 9.03 7.90 20.35
C ASP A 38 8.01 7.05 19.56
N PRO A 39 7.97 5.71 19.75
CA PRO A 39 7.22 4.84 18.85
C PRO A 39 5.73 4.76 19.18
N TYR A 40 4.91 4.65 18.13
CA TYR A 40 3.53 4.19 18.18
C TYR A 40 3.24 3.25 17.00
N ILE A 41 2.15 2.49 17.07
CA ILE A 41 1.69 1.61 15.98
C ILE A 41 0.36 2.11 15.42
N SER A 42 0.30 2.26 14.10
CA SER A 42 -0.95 2.33 13.33
C SER A 42 -1.43 0.91 13.04
N VAL A 43 -2.70 0.65 13.34
CA VAL A 43 -3.40 -0.59 13.04
C VAL A 43 -4.38 -0.30 11.92
N ASP A 44 -4.18 -0.96 10.79
CA ASP A 44 -4.98 -0.80 9.58
C ASP A 44 -5.46 -2.18 9.11
N VAL A 45 -6.66 -2.25 8.53
CA VAL A 45 -7.18 -3.46 7.89
C VAL A 45 -7.35 -3.15 6.41
N ASP A 46 -6.60 -3.85 5.56
CA ASP A 46 -6.41 -3.52 4.15
C ASP A 46 -6.04 -2.03 3.96
N ASP A 47 -6.92 -1.24 3.32
CA ASP A 47 -6.76 0.21 3.09
C ASP A 47 -7.46 1.08 4.16
N GLY A 48 -8.11 0.47 5.15
CA GLY A 48 -8.91 1.15 6.17
C GLY A 48 -8.18 1.33 7.49
N HIS A 49 -8.01 2.58 7.93
CA HIS A 49 -7.46 2.88 9.25
C HIS A 49 -8.41 2.45 10.37
N VAL A 50 -7.90 1.71 11.35
CA VAL A 50 -8.68 1.23 12.51
C VAL A 50 -8.33 2.03 13.75
N ALA A 51 -7.04 2.08 14.11
CA ALA A 51 -6.61 2.69 15.35
C ALA A 51 -5.13 3.07 15.34
N LYS A 52 -4.75 3.92 16.31
CA LYS A 52 -3.37 4.28 16.62
C LYS A 52 -3.14 4.05 18.12
N THR A 53 -2.04 3.41 18.49
CA THR A 53 -1.65 3.22 19.89
C THR A 53 -1.17 4.53 20.53
N THR A 54 -1.07 4.56 21.86
CA THR A 54 -0.36 5.66 22.52
C THR A 54 1.13 5.70 22.11
N THR A 55 1.70 6.90 22.00
CA THR A 55 3.13 7.06 21.78
C THR A 55 3.89 6.74 23.07
N LYS A 56 4.87 5.85 23.01
CA LYS A 56 5.82 5.62 24.11
C LYS A 56 7.04 6.50 23.89
N GLN A 57 7.57 7.07 24.96
CA GLN A 57 8.66 8.03 24.87
C GLN A 57 10.02 7.33 24.96
N ARG A 58 10.93 7.69 24.07
CA ARG A 58 12.36 7.38 24.09
C ARG A 58 12.66 5.90 24.34
N THR A 59 12.20 5.02 23.46
CA THR A 59 12.42 3.57 23.60
C THR A 59 12.48 2.83 22.26
N PHE A 60 13.28 1.76 22.22
CA PHE A 60 13.26 0.75 21.14
C PHE A 60 12.51 -0.52 21.54
N LYS A 61 12.01 -0.57 22.77
CA LYS A 61 11.27 -1.69 23.35
C LYS A 61 9.97 -1.21 24.00
N PRO A 62 9.05 -0.62 23.22
CA PRO A 62 7.79 -0.10 23.75
C PRO A 62 6.85 -1.23 24.20
N VAL A 63 6.13 -0.97 25.29
CA VAL A 63 5.04 -1.84 25.80
C VAL A 63 3.76 -1.02 25.84
N TRP A 64 2.75 -1.43 25.07
CA TRP A 64 1.47 -0.75 24.95
C TRP A 64 0.37 -1.46 25.74
N ASN A 65 0.17 -2.76 25.50
CA ASN A 65 -0.96 -3.53 26.01
C ASN A 65 -2.31 -2.86 25.72
N GLU A 66 -2.47 -2.38 24.49
CA GLU A 66 -3.68 -1.67 24.04
C GLU A 66 -4.53 -2.57 23.14
N GLU A 67 -5.84 -2.48 23.31
CA GLU A 67 -6.82 -3.32 22.63
C GLU A 67 -7.72 -2.48 21.70
N PHE A 68 -7.93 -2.99 20.49
CA PHE A 68 -8.77 -2.38 19.47
C PHE A 68 -9.71 -3.43 18.89
N SER A 69 -10.96 -3.04 18.60
CA SER A 69 -11.95 -3.92 17.99
C SER A 69 -12.65 -3.21 16.84
N THR A 70 -12.85 -3.92 15.73
CA THR A 70 -13.54 -3.38 14.55
C THR A 70 -14.32 -4.47 13.82
N GLU A 71 -15.36 -4.07 13.09
CA GLU A 71 -16.03 -4.92 12.13
C GLU A 71 -15.30 -4.87 10.79
N VAL A 72 -15.15 -6.04 10.16
CA VAL A 72 -14.39 -6.22 8.92
C VAL A 72 -15.28 -6.92 7.90
N HIS A 73 -15.34 -6.34 6.70
CA HIS A 73 -16.05 -6.89 5.55
C HIS A 73 -15.08 -7.11 4.41
N ASN A 74 -15.00 -8.36 3.95
CA ASN A 74 -14.06 -8.81 2.94
C ASN A 74 -12.59 -8.43 3.25
N GLY A 75 -12.19 -8.55 4.51
CA GLY A 75 -10.83 -8.24 4.95
C GLY A 75 -9.83 -9.29 4.49
N GLN A 76 -8.63 -8.88 4.10
CA GLN A 76 -7.56 -9.82 3.72
C GLN A 76 -6.37 -9.76 4.65
N TYR A 77 -5.96 -8.56 5.05
CA TYR A 77 -4.76 -8.36 5.85
C TYR A 77 -4.97 -7.36 6.98
N ILE A 78 -4.26 -7.59 8.09
CA ILE A 78 -4.00 -6.61 9.13
C ILE A 78 -2.60 -6.03 8.88
N ASN A 79 -2.52 -4.72 8.71
CA ASN A 79 -1.28 -3.98 8.57
C ASN A 79 -0.96 -3.29 9.89
N LEU A 80 0.26 -3.51 10.39
CA LEU A 80 0.78 -2.85 11.57
C LEU A 80 1.99 -2.02 11.14
N THR A 81 1.89 -0.71 11.30
CA THR A 81 2.97 0.21 10.92
C THR A 81 3.47 0.96 12.14
N VAL A 82 4.76 0.79 12.45
CA VAL A 82 5.45 1.51 13.51
C VAL A 82 5.93 2.86 12.98
N PHE A 83 5.61 3.92 13.71
CA PHE A 83 6.05 5.28 13.43
C PHE A 83 6.78 5.87 14.62
N HIS A 84 7.69 6.81 14.35
CA HIS A 84 8.23 7.75 15.32
C HIS A 84 7.39 9.04 15.30
N ASP A 85 6.82 9.38 16.45
CA ASP A 85 6.11 10.64 16.70
C ASP A 85 7.10 11.82 16.63
N ALA A 86 7.07 12.55 15.52
CA ALA A 86 8.04 13.60 15.25
C ALA A 86 7.54 14.93 15.83
N ALA A 87 8.43 15.69 16.48
CA ALA A 87 8.09 17.01 17.01
C ALA A 87 7.54 17.98 15.94
N ILE A 88 7.89 17.76 14.66
CA ILE A 88 7.38 18.50 13.51
C ILE A 88 6.94 17.47 12.46
N PRO A 89 5.64 17.42 12.11
CA PRO A 89 5.11 16.49 11.11
C PRO A 89 5.80 16.60 9.73
N PRO A 90 5.80 15.52 8.94
CA PRO A 90 5.11 14.25 9.18
C PRO A 90 5.85 13.32 10.16
N ASP A 91 5.08 12.45 10.81
CA ASP A 91 5.62 11.33 11.59
C ASP A 91 6.45 10.41 10.69
N GLU A 92 7.46 9.80 11.26
CA GLU A 92 8.46 9.07 10.51
C GLU A 92 8.21 7.57 10.55
N PHE A 93 8.21 6.93 9.38
CA PHE A 93 8.12 5.47 9.30
C PHE A 93 9.35 4.80 9.92
N VAL A 94 9.11 3.78 10.75
CA VAL A 94 10.15 2.98 11.39
C VAL A 94 10.20 1.58 10.79
N ALA A 95 9.08 0.86 10.84
CA ALA A 95 8.97 -0.51 10.35
C ALA A 95 7.50 -0.90 10.16
N ASN A 96 7.20 -1.97 9.44
CA ASN A 96 5.85 -2.52 9.35
C ASN A 96 5.83 -4.04 9.29
N CYS A 97 4.66 -4.62 9.48
CA CYS A 97 4.37 -6.00 9.10
C CYS A 97 2.92 -6.12 8.62
N THR A 98 2.68 -7.17 7.82
CA THR A 98 1.38 -7.53 7.30
C THR A 98 1.06 -8.94 7.75
N ILE A 99 -0.14 -9.14 8.31
CA ILE A 99 -0.63 -10.44 8.78
C ILE A 99 -1.87 -10.79 7.95
N ALA A 100 -1.83 -11.87 7.20
CA ALA A 100 -3.01 -12.32 6.46
C ALA A 100 -4.02 -12.98 7.41
N PHE A 101 -5.31 -12.74 7.20
CA PHE A 101 -6.35 -13.40 8.01
C PHE A 101 -6.33 -14.92 7.85
N GLU A 102 -5.86 -15.43 6.70
CA GLU A 102 -5.72 -16.87 6.46
C GLU A 102 -4.62 -17.52 7.31
N ASP A 103 -3.59 -16.76 7.70
CA ASP A 103 -2.51 -17.24 8.57
C ASP A 103 -2.95 -17.36 10.04
N LEU A 104 -4.01 -16.63 10.40
CA LEU A 104 -4.65 -16.66 11.72
C LEU A 104 -5.63 -17.86 11.80
N GLY A 105 -5.14 -19.06 11.57
CA GLY A 105 -5.94 -20.30 11.51
C GLY A 105 -6.65 -20.71 12.81
N LYS A 106 -6.58 -19.90 13.87
CA LYS A 106 -7.28 -20.08 15.15
C LYS A 106 -8.11 -18.83 15.48
N PRO A 107 -9.27 -18.99 16.15
CA PRO A 107 -10.10 -17.86 16.58
C PRO A 107 -9.38 -16.94 17.56
N SER A 108 -8.35 -17.42 18.26
CA SER A 108 -7.42 -16.60 19.02
C SER A 108 -5.98 -17.00 18.68
N SER A 109 -5.18 -15.99 18.35
CA SER A 109 -3.77 -16.13 18.01
C SER A 109 -2.96 -15.18 18.87
N ASP A 110 -1.89 -15.68 19.49
CA ASP A 110 -0.97 -14.92 20.35
C ASP A 110 0.43 -15.15 19.79
N ILE A 111 0.94 -14.19 19.00
CA ILE A 111 2.08 -14.41 18.09
C ILE A 111 3.05 -13.22 18.09
N TRP A 112 4.34 -13.56 17.89
CA TRP A 112 5.37 -12.60 17.52
C TRP A 112 5.48 -12.55 16.00
N VAL A 113 5.45 -11.34 15.45
CA VAL A 113 5.57 -11.08 14.01
C VAL A 113 6.80 -10.23 13.76
N ASP A 114 7.60 -10.63 12.78
CA ASP A 114 8.79 -9.88 12.37
C ASP A 114 8.37 -8.59 11.67
N LEU A 115 9.01 -7.48 12.06
CA LEU A 115 8.84 -6.19 11.42
C LEU A 115 9.94 -5.99 10.37
N GLU A 116 9.58 -5.43 9.22
CA GLU A 116 10.51 -5.02 8.19
C GLU A 116 10.78 -3.51 8.28
N PRO A 117 12.04 -3.05 8.25
CA PRO A 117 13.27 -3.81 8.02
C PRO A 117 13.85 -4.50 9.27
N SER A 118 13.38 -4.16 10.47
CA SER A 118 13.89 -4.74 11.71
C SER A 118 12.93 -4.63 12.88
N GLY A 119 13.07 -5.55 13.83
CA GLY A 119 12.32 -5.59 15.07
C GLY A 119 11.28 -6.70 15.04
N LYS A 120 10.58 -6.88 16.15
CA LYS A 120 9.43 -7.80 16.25
C LYS A 120 8.33 -7.13 17.04
N VAL A 121 7.08 -7.43 16.72
CA VAL A 121 5.91 -7.01 17.47
C VAL A 121 5.17 -8.22 18.02
N HIS A 122 4.74 -8.13 19.27
CA HIS A 122 3.89 -9.11 19.92
C HIS A 122 2.44 -8.65 19.86
N VAL A 123 1.59 -9.47 19.23
CA VAL A 123 0.17 -9.16 19.08
C VAL A 123 -0.70 -10.36 19.43
N LYS A 124 -1.88 -10.06 19.95
CA LYS A 124 -2.95 -11.03 20.11
C LYS A 124 -4.11 -10.66 19.20
N VAL A 125 -4.56 -11.58 18.38
CA VAL A 125 -5.66 -11.36 17.45
C VAL A 125 -6.77 -12.36 17.77
N GLU A 126 -7.97 -11.84 18.02
CA GLU A 126 -9.18 -12.64 18.15
C GLU A 126 -10.10 -12.38 16.95
N LEU A 127 -10.50 -13.44 16.28
CA LEU A 127 -11.37 -13.42 15.11
C LEU A 127 -12.72 -14.05 15.49
N ASN A 128 -13.79 -13.27 15.33
CA ASN A 128 -15.15 -13.77 15.48
C ASN A 128 -15.91 -13.55 14.17
N GLY A 129 -15.98 -14.60 13.35
CA GLY A 129 -16.56 -14.52 12.03
C GLY A 129 -16.26 -15.76 11.20
N SER A 130 -16.36 -15.59 9.88
CA SER A 130 -16.12 -16.68 8.93
C SER A 130 -15.25 -16.19 7.79
N ALA A 131 -14.30 -17.03 7.37
CA ALA A 131 -13.61 -16.88 6.12
C ALA A 131 -14.56 -17.31 4.97
N SER A 132 -14.76 -16.45 3.99
CA SER A 132 -15.42 -16.78 2.74
C SER A 132 -14.39 -16.91 1.63
N GLU A 133 -14.43 -18.03 0.92
CA GLU A 133 -13.71 -18.16 -0.35
C GLU A 133 -14.52 -17.41 -1.39
N ALA A 134 -13.99 -16.30 -1.92
CA ALA A 134 -14.51 -15.83 -3.19
C ALA A 134 -13.83 -16.64 -4.31
N GLU A 135 -14.64 -17.22 -5.19
CA GLU A 135 -14.16 -17.59 -6.51
C GLU A 135 -13.43 -16.38 -7.11
N PRO A 136 -12.26 -16.56 -7.77
CA PRO A 136 -11.62 -15.48 -8.49
C PRO A 136 -12.70 -14.79 -9.34
N PRO A 137 -12.74 -13.45 -9.41
CA PRO A 137 -13.72 -12.78 -10.24
C PRO A 137 -13.64 -13.43 -11.61
N LYS A 138 -14.71 -14.13 -12.03
CA LYS A 138 -14.78 -14.72 -13.37
C LYS A 138 -14.45 -13.56 -14.28
N GLU A 139 -13.27 -13.63 -14.89
CA GLU A 139 -12.85 -12.67 -15.88
C GLU A 139 -14.04 -12.59 -16.82
N ARG A 140 -14.72 -11.44 -16.86
CA ARG A 140 -15.85 -11.25 -17.77
C ARG A 140 -15.22 -11.16 -19.14
N VAL A 141 -14.80 -12.31 -19.68
CA VAL A 141 -14.53 -12.49 -21.09
C VAL A 141 -15.85 -12.16 -21.73
N PHE A 142 -15.89 -10.97 -22.33
CA PHE A 142 -17.01 -10.47 -23.07
C PHE A 142 -17.19 -11.43 -24.26
N LYS A 143 -17.95 -12.52 -24.07
CA LYS A 143 -18.47 -13.30 -25.18
C LYS A 143 -19.53 -12.43 -25.82
N GLU A 144 -19.15 -11.76 -26.90
CA GLU A 144 -20.03 -11.03 -27.78
C GLU A 144 -21.09 -12.02 -28.29
N LYS A 145 -22.25 -12.05 -27.63
CA LYS A 145 -23.44 -12.68 -28.19
C LYS A 145 -23.91 -11.77 -29.30
N GLU A 146 -23.69 -12.22 -30.53
CA GLU A 146 -24.34 -11.66 -31.70
C GLU A 146 -25.85 -11.63 -31.48
N GLY A 147 -26.44 -10.46 -31.68
CA GLY A 147 -27.87 -10.33 -31.82
C GLY A 147 -28.54 -9.52 -30.71
N LEU A 148 -29.08 -8.38 -31.17
CA LEU A 148 -30.19 -7.61 -30.62
C LEU A 148 -29.82 -6.44 -29.69
N LEU A 149 -30.22 -5.26 -30.18
CA LEU A 149 -30.53 -3.99 -29.48
C LEU A 149 -29.51 -2.85 -29.66
N HIS A 150 -29.75 -2.10 -30.75
CA HIS A 150 -29.84 -0.64 -30.77
C HIS A 150 -28.84 0.18 -29.92
N LYS A 151 -27.76 0.58 -30.60
CA LYS A 151 -27.25 1.96 -30.67
C LYS A 151 -27.17 2.71 -29.33
N ARG A 152 -26.08 2.47 -28.60
CA ARG A 152 -25.40 3.53 -27.84
C ARG A 152 -24.04 3.80 -28.49
N ARG A 153 -24.03 4.72 -29.46
CA ARG A 153 -22.79 5.38 -29.89
C ARG A 153 -22.31 6.22 -28.70
N GLY A 154 -21.14 5.94 -28.11
CA GLY A 154 -20.64 6.85 -27.08
C GLY A 154 -19.44 6.45 -26.22
N ALA A 155 -18.95 5.21 -26.21
CA ALA A 155 -17.66 4.91 -25.57
C ALA A 155 -16.60 4.71 -26.66
N LEU A 156 -15.89 5.79 -27.03
CA LEU A 156 -14.63 5.68 -27.76
C LEU A 156 -13.70 4.78 -26.92
N ARG A 157 -13.58 3.51 -27.31
CA ARG A 157 -12.69 2.55 -26.67
C ARG A 157 -11.27 3.10 -26.85
N ARG A 158 -10.71 3.68 -25.77
CA ARG A 158 -9.40 4.35 -25.80
C ARG A 158 -8.34 3.31 -26.20
N ARG A 159 -7.55 3.62 -27.24
CA ARG A 159 -6.46 2.73 -27.69
C ARG A 159 -5.40 2.65 -26.57
N VAL A 160 -5.23 1.45 -26.02
CA VAL A 160 -4.17 1.13 -25.06
C VAL A 160 -3.00 0.59 -25.87
N HIS A 161 -1.81 1.13 -25.61
CA HIS A 161 -0.58 0.66 -26.25
C HIS A 161 0.12 -0.27 -25.27
N GLN A 162 0.40 -1.51 -25.67
CA GLN A 162 1.13 -2.46 -24.84
C GLN A 162 2.57 -2.56 -25.36
N VAL A 163 3.55 -2.20 -24.52
CA VAL A 163 4.96 -2.19 -24.88
C VAL A 163 5.76 -2.79 -23.74
N ASN A 164 6.57 -3.82 -24.00
CA ASN A 164 7.41 -4.53 -23.01
C ASN A 164 6.66 -4.97 -21.74
N GLY A 165 5.40 -5.42 -21.87
CA GLY A 165 4.57 -5.86 -20.74
C GLY A 165 3.85 -4.72 -19.98
N HIS A 166 4.12 -3.46 -20.32
CA HIS A 166 3.43 -2.30 -19.74
C HIS A 166 2.23 -1.86 -20.59
N LYS A 167 1.11 -1.54 -19.94
CA LYS A 167 -0.09 -0.96 -20.57
C LYS A 167 -0.05 0.55 -20.44
N PHE A 168 0.18 1.21 -21.57
CA PHE A 168 0.30 2.65 -21.67
C PHE A 168 -1.00 3.29 -22.18
N MET A 169 -1.48 4.28 -21.44
CA MET A 169 -2.65 5.08 -21.78
C MET A 169 -2.26 6.52 -22.09
N ALA A 170 -2.69 7.02 -23.25
CA ALA A 170 -2.56 8.43 -23.59
C ALA A 170 -3.30 9.29 -22.55
N THR A 171 -2.58 10.18 -21.89
CA THR A 171 -3.09 11.03 -20.81
C THR A 171 -2.59 12.46 -20.95
N PHE A 172 -3.24 13.37 -20.25
CA PHE A 172 -2.82 14.76 -20.13
C PHE A 172 -2.28 14.98 -18.71
N PHE A 173 -1.03 15.43 -18.62
CA PHE A 173 -0.41 15.71 -17.33
C PHE A 173 -0.76 17.12 -16.87
N ARG A 174 -1.30 17.23 -15.65
CA ARG A 174 -1.64 18.52 -15.01
C ARG A 174 -0.47 19.14 -14.25
N GLN A 175 0.68 18.47 -14.24
CA GLN A 175 1.92 18.90 -13.61
C GLN A 175 3.08 18.71 -14.59
N PRO A 176 4.15 19.51 -14.48
CA PRO A 176 5.36 19.35 -15.27
C PRO A 176 5.89 17.91 -15.14
N THR A 177 5.86 17.14 -16.24
CA THR A 177 6.25 15.73 -16.25
C THR A 177 7.37 15.51 -17.26
N PHE A 178 8.33 14.65 -16.92
CA PHE A 178 9.47 14.29 -17.78
C PHE A 178 9.35 12.84 -18.25
N CYS A 179 9.82 12.56 -19.46
CA CYS A 179 9.82 11.23 -20.02
C CYS A 179 10.81 10.31 -19.29
N SER A 180 10.36 9.14 -18.81
CA SER A 180 11.21 8.15 -18.15
C SER A 180 12.25 7.51 -19.07
N ILE A 181 12.10 7.64 -20.40
CA ILE A 181 13.00 7.04 -21.40
C ILE A 181 14.03 8.07 -21.88
N CYS A 182 13.60 9.19 -22.46
CA CYS A 182 14.51 10.18 -23.04
C CYS A 182 14.81 11.38 -22.12
N ARG A 183 14.16 11.47 -20.94
CA ARG A 183 14.30 12.57 -19.97
C ARG A 183 13.88 13.95 -20.47
N ASP A 184 13.40 14.06 -21.70
CA ASP A 184 12.85 15.28 -22.24
C ASP A 184 11.53 15.68 -21.55
N PHE A 185 11.29 16.98 -21.53
CA PHE A 185 10.10 17.55 -20.91
C PHE A 185 8.84 17.33 -21.76
N ILE A 186 7.74 16.91 -21.14
CA ILE A 186 6.45 16.68 -21.81
C ILE A 186 5.68 18.01 -21.85
N TRP A 187 6.02 18.91 -22.78
CA TRP A 187 5.42 20.25 -22.93
C TRP A 187 4.39 20.32 -24.08
N GLY A 188 3.23 20.96 -23.80
CA GLY A 188 2.08 21.13 -24.72
C GLY A 188 2.42 21.93 -25.98
N ILE A 189 1.76 21.72 -27.13
CA ILE A 189 0.58 22.54 -27.52
C ILE A 189 -0.31 21.86 -28.59
N VAL A 190 0.00 20.66 -29.09
CA VAL A 190 -0.84 19.97 -30.10
C VAL A 190 -0.93 18.45 -29.81
N SER A 191 -2.11 17.94 -29.44
CA SER A 191 -2.47 16.52 -29.17
C SER A 191 -1.93 15.87 -27.87
N PRO A 192 -2.47 14.73 -27.38
CA PRO A 192 -2.03 14.11 -26.11
C PRO A 192 -0.55 13.68 -26.20
N GLN A 193 0.36 14.39 -25.51
CA GLN A 193 1.81 14.21 -25.71
C GLN A 193 2.45 13.12 -24.86
N GLY A 194 1.71 12.44 -23.98
CA GLY A 194 2.35 11.42 -23.16
C GLY A 194 1.44 10.29 -22.72
N TYR A 195 2.13 9.20 -22.40
CA TYR A 195 1.56 7.93 -22.03
C TYR A 195 1.91 7.63 -20.59
N GLN A 196 0.90 7.20 -19.83
CA GLN A 196 1.08 6.74 -18.46
C GLN A 196 0.89 5.23 -18.38
N CYS A 197 1.86 4.57 -17.75
CA CYS A 197 1.74 3.16 -17.40
C CYS A 197 0.70 2.97 -16.29
N GLN A 198 -0.13 1.93 -16.42
CA GLN A 198 -1.12 1.55 -15.40
C GLN A 198 -0.58 0.66 -14.27
N GLY A 199 0.73 0.41 -14.20
CA GLY A 199 1.37 -0.35 -13.12
C GLY A 199 1.57 0.48 -11.84
N GLU A 200 1.95 -0.20 -10.75
CA GLU A 200 2.21 0.42 -9.43
C GLU A 200 3.32 1.49 -9.50
N LEU A 201 4.35 1.27 -10.31
CA LEU A 201 5.33 2.29 -10.69
C LEU A 201 4.81 3.08 -11.91
N LYS A 202 4.40 4.32 -11.66
CA LYS A 202 3.89 5.24 -12.70
C LYS A 202 5.04 5.72 -13.59
N CYS A 203 5.28 5.01 -14.69
CA CYS A 203 6.17 5.45 -15.76
C CYS A 203 5.43 6.40 -16.71
N TYR A 204 6.10 7.47 -17.15
CA TYR A 204 5.57 8.45 -18.09
C TYR A 204 6.44 8.51 -19.33
N VAL A 205 5.84 8.39 -20.51
CA VAL A 205 6.60 8.28 -21.77
C VAL A 205 6.07 9.27 -22.80
N LEU A 206 6.96 9.97 -23.50
CA LEU A 206 6.62 10.81 -24.65
C LEU A 206 6.08 9.96 -25.79
N THR A 207 5.06 10.45 -26.50
CA THR A 207 4.47 9.74 -27.65
C THR A 207 5.54 9.30 -28.68
N THR A 208 6.49 10.18 -29.00
CA THR A 208 7.60 9.90 -29.92
C THR A 208 8.57 8.83 -29.41
N ALA A 209 8.74 8.73 -28.09
CA ALA A 209 9.57 7.69 -27.46
C ALA A 209 8.85 6.33 -27.45
N LEU A 210 7.53 6.31 -27.24
CA LEU A 210 6.75 5.08 -27.27
C LEU A 210 6.69 4.45 -28.67
N GLU A 211 6.52 5.27 -29.71
CA GLU A 211 6.54 4.80 -31.12
C GLU A 211 7.90 4.20 -31.50
N ARG A 212 9.01 4.79 -31.02
CA ARG A 212 10.36 4.24 -31.22
C ARG A 212 10.57 2.89 -30.53
N VAL A 213 10.02 2.69 -29.34
CA VAL A 213 10.14 1.41 -28.60
C VAL A 213 9.16 0.35 -29.13
N SER A 214 8.06 0.75 -29.77
CA SER A 214 7.10 -0.19 -30.38
C SER A 214 7.54 -0.73 -31.74
N LEU A 215 8.60 -0.16 -32.34
CA LEU A 215 9.17 -0.56 -33.64
C LEU A 215 10.47 -1.38 -33.52
N LEU A 216 10.91 -1.68 -32.30
CA LEU A 216 12.05 -2.53 -31.94
C LEU A 216 11.54 -3.82 -31.30
#